data_AF-D7LQ18-F1
#
_entry.id   AF-D7LQ18-F1
#
_cell.length_a   1.000
_cell.length_b   1.000
_cell.length_c   1.000
_cell.angle_alpha   90.00
_cell.angle_beta   90.00
_cell.angle_gamma   90.00
#
_symmetry.space_group_name_H-M   'P 1'
#
loop_
_entity.id
_entity.type
_entity.pdbx_description
1 polymer ?
#
loop_
_entity_poly.entity_id
_entity_poly.type
_entity_poly.pdbx_seq_one_letter_code
_entity_poly.pdbx_strand_id
1 'polypeptide(L)'
;MLSAMNFSIAWGDDPRYWQWISIPESRFEKVAELLQVCWFDVRGKTNTRVLSPKTHYSAYMVFKKADQCYGFKDEAIEAVVGMVGQEASRRYICFDEAIDGEFQRGERGMRPLVKPEEREDGWMEIELGEFFNEGGLMNSEEIEMGALETKRLNGKYGLIIQGIEIRPAKIR
;
A
#
# COMPACT_ATOMS: atom_id res chain seq x y z
N MET A 1 -7.34 7.62 8.53
CA MET A 1 -6.92 6.37 7.85
C MET A 1 -8.08 5.83 7.04
N LEU A 2 -7.84 5.34 5.84
CA LEU A 2 -8.78 4.63 4.99
C LEU A 2 -8.73 3.12 5.30
N SER A 3 -9.88 2.51 5.62
CA SER A 3 -9.98 1.08 5.90
C SER A 3 -9.76 0.23 4.65
N ALA A 4 -9.14 -0.94 4.81
CA ALA A 4 -9.05 -1.95 3.75
C ALA A 4 -10.43 -2.40 3.22
N MET A 5 -11.50 -2.30 4.04
CA MET A 5 -12.87 -2.55 3.60
C MET A 5 -13.34 -1.61 2.47
N ASN A 6 -12.68 -0.45 2.33
CA ASN A 6 -12.98 0.53 1.29
C ASN A 6 -11.99 0.44 0.11
N PHE A 7 -11.23 -0.65 0.01
CA PHE A 7 -10.29 -0.86 -1.09
C PHE A 7 -10.97 -1.55 -2.28
N SER A 8 -10.46 -1.25 -3.46
CA SER A 8 -10.59 -2.11 -4.63
C SER A 8 -9.46 -3.14 -4.56
N ILE A 9 -9.81 -4.40 -4.30
CA ILE A 9 -8.88 -5.52 -4.19
C ILE A 9 -9.20 -6.51 -5.31
N ALA A 10 -8.22 -6.88 -6.12
CA ALA A 10 -8.41 -7.92 -7.12
C ALA A 10 -8.82 -9.24 -6.45
N TRP A 11 -10.00 -9.75 -6.83
CA TRP A 11 -10.68 -10.89 -6.20
C TRP A 11 -10.97 -10.76 -4.70
N GLY A 12 -11.06 -9.54 -4.16
CA GLY A 12 -11.28 -9.30 -2.72
C GLY A 12 -12.62 -9.80 -2.17
N ASP A 13 -13.57 -10.12 -3.05
CA ASP A 13 -14.87 -10.72 -2.75
C ASP A 13 -14.86 -12.26 -2.82
N ASP A 14 -13.75 -12.86 -3.27
CA ASP A 14 -13.61 -14.31 -3.40
C ASP A 14 -12.90 -14.90 -2.17
N PRO A 15 -13.60 -15.71 -1.35
CA PRO A 15 -13.05 -16.28 -0.13
C PRO A 15 -11.93 -17.31 -0.38
N ARG A 16 -11.66 -17.68 -1.64
CA ARG A 16 -10.51 -18.53 -2.00
C ARG A 16 -9.19 -17.75 -1.97
N TYR A 17 -9.25 -16.43 -2.11
CA TYR A 17 -8.07 -15.58 -2.28
C TYR A 17 -7.92 -14.55 -1.17
N TRP A 18 -9.03 -14.08 -0.60
CA TRP A 18 -9.03 -13.09 0.49
C TRP A 18 -10.04 -13.46 1.56
N GLN A 19 -9.73 -13.13 2.81
CA GLN A 19 -10.70 -13.18 3.90
C GLN A 19 -10.67 -11.92 4.75
N TRP A 20 -11.81 -11.64 5.40
CA TRP A 20 -12.00 -10.47 6.24
C TRP A 20 -12.00 -10.88 7.72
N ILE A 21 -10.87 -10.68 8.38
CA ILE A 21 -10.64 -11.12 9.76
C ILE A 21 -10.72 -9.97 10.75
N SER A 22 -10.94 -10.29 12.02
CA SER A 22 -10.91 -9.35 13.13
C SER A 22 -9.65 -9.58 13.95
N ILE A 23 -8.89 -8.52 14.19
CA ILE A 23 -7.64 -8.56 14.96
C ILE A 23 -7.78 -7.59 16.13
N PRO A 24 -7.51 -8.01 17.39
CA PRO A 24 -7.68 -7.15 18.57
C PRO A 24 -6.91 -5.83 18.51
N GLU A 25 -5.72 -5.82 17.91
CA GLU A 25 -4.89 -4.61 17.77
C GLU A 25 -5.29 -3.74 16.56
N SER A 26 -6.37 -4.10 15.85
CA SER A 26 -6.83 -3.35 14.68
C SER A 26 -7.68 -2.14 15.07
N ARG A 27 -7.50 -1.02 14.34
CA ARG A 27 -8.39 0.16 14.45
C ARG A 27 -9.74 -0.02 13.74
N PHE A 28 -9.87 -1.06 12.92
CA PHE A 28 -11.09 -1.42 12.22
C PHE A 28 -11.57 -2.81 12.63
N GLU A 29 -12.89 -3.01 12.64
CA GLU A 29 -13.53 -4.30 12.96
C GLU A 29 -13.04 -5.44 12.05
N LYS A 30 -12.78 -5.11 10.77
CA LYS A 30 -12.32 -6.03 9.74
C LYS A 30 -11.10 -5.49 9.01
N VAL A 31 -10.16 -6.39 8.74
CA VAL A 31 -8.95 -6.18 7.92
C VAL A 31 -8.85 -7.27 6.86
N ALA A 32 -8.16 -6.99 5.76
CA ALA A 32 -8.03 -7.94 4.65
C ALA A 32 -6.84 -8.86 4.88
N GLU A 33 -7.04 -10.17 4.88
CA GLU A 33 -5.96 -11.15 4.85
C GLU A 33 -5.91 -11.82 3.48
N LEU A 34 -4.71 -11.83 2.90
CA LEU A 34 -4.43 -12.47 1.63
C LEU A 34 -4.17 -13.97 1.83
N LEU A 35 -5.07 -14.81 1.32
CA LEU A 35 -4.96 -16.26 1.40
C LEU A 35 -4.05 -16.82 0.31
N GLN A 36 -4.23 -16.38 -0.95
CA GLN A 36 -3.37 -16.76 -2.07
C GLN A 36 -3.71 -15.96 -3.33
N VAL A 37 -2.73 -15.36 -4.01
CA VAL A 37 -2.89 -14.83 -5.38
C VAL A 37 -1.57 -14.94 -6.15
N CYS A 38 -1.64 -14.91 -7.49
CA CYS A 38 -0.47 -14.60 -8.33
C CYS A 38 -0.47 -13.15 -8.79
N TRP A 39 -1.66 -12.56 -8.94
CA TRP A 39 -1.85 -11.17 -9.34
C TRP A 39 -2.25 -10.37 -8.11
N PHE A 40 -1.40 -9.43 -7.70
CA PHE A 40 -1.62 -8.60 -6.53
C PHE A 40 -1.95 -7.18 -6.98
N ASP A 41 -3.15 -6.70 -6.68
CA ASP A 41 -3.57 -5.31 -6.94
C ASP A 41 -4.52 -4.87 -5.82
N VAL A 42 -4.03 -3.99 -4.96
CA VAL A 42 -4.76 -3.44 -3.82
C VAL A 42 -4.72 -1.92 -3.91
N ARG A 43 -5.89 -1.28 -3.99
CA ARG A 43 -6.00 0.18 -4.14
C ARG A 43 -7.03 0.78 -3.21
N GLY A 44 -6.66 1.85 -2.53
CA GLY A 44 -7.57 2.73 -1.81
C GLY A 44 -7.84 4.00 -2.60
N LYS A 45 -9.08 4.49 -2.50
CA LYS A 45 -9.48 5.81 -3.00
C LYS A 45 -10.10 6.61 -1.87
N THR A 46 -9.83 7.92 -1.86
CA THR A 46 -10.52 8.83 -0.95
C THR A 46 -10.66 10.21 -1.57
N ASN A 47 -11.67 10.94 -1.11
CA ASN A 47 -11.89 12.30 -1.57
C ASN A 47 -10.94 13.27 -0.85
N THR A 48 -10.15 14.06 -1.57
CA THR A 48 -9.17 15.00 -1.03
C THR A 48 -9.81 16.21 -0.33
N ARG A 49 -11.12 16.45 -0.45
CA ARG A 49 -11.85 17.46 0.34
C ARG A 49 -11.86 17.15 1.83
N VAL A 50 -11.66 15.89 2.23
CA VAL A 50 -11.54 15.52 3.64
C VAL A 50 -10.16 15.85 4.20
N LEU A 51 -9.21 16.22 3.33
CA LEU A 51 -7.86 16.62 3.68
C LEU A 51 -7.76 18.15 3.64
N SER A 52 -6.90 18.70 4.50
CA SER A 52 -6.61 20.13 4.44
C SER A 52 -5.98 20.50 3.09
N PRO A 53 -6.43 21.60 2.45
CA PRO A 53 -5.86 22.08 1.19
C PRO A 53 -4.44 22.65 1.41
N LYS A 54 -3.75 22.93 0.31
CA LYS A 54 -2.38 23.44 0.25
C LYS A 54 -1.39 22.69 1.16
N THR A 55 -1.55 21.38 1.24
CA THR A 55 -0.77 20.53 2.16
C THR A 55 -0.15 19.37 1.39
N HIS A 56 1.14 19.13 1.62
CA HIS A 56 1.81 17.91 1.16
C HIS A 56 1.45 16.76 2.10
N TYR A 57 1.07 15.63 1.53
CA TYR A 57 0.74 14.41 2.25
C TYR A 57 1.62 13.26 1.80
N SER A 58 1.90 12.36 2.73
CA SER A 58 2.52 11.07 2.47
C SER A 58 1.50 9.97 2.83
N ALA A 59 1.40 8.96 1.96
CA ALA A 59 0.48 7.84 2.10
C ALA A 59 1.24 6.58 2.54
N TYR A 60 0.76 5.91 3.57
CA TYR A 60 1.38 4.73 4.16
C TYR A 60 0.40 3.56 4.16
N MET A 61 0.80 2.42 3.61
CA MET A 61 0.05 1.18 3.81
C MET A 61 0.42 0.60 5.17
N VAL A 62 -0.59 0.28 5.98
CA VAL A 62 -0.41 -0.32 7.32
C VAL A 62 -0.84 -1.78 7.26
N PHE A 63 0.07 -2.68 7.64
CA PHE A 63 -0.08 -4.11 7.43
C PHE A 63 0.64 -4.95 8.50
N LYS A 64 0.31 -6.24 8.56
CA LYS A 64 1.00 -7.30 9.31
C LYS A 64 1.32 -8.44 8.35
N LYS A 65 2.21 -9.33 8.79
CA LYS A 65 2.47 -10.62 8.14
C LYS A 65 1.87 -11.72 9.03
N ALA A 66 1.12 -12.64 8.43
CA ALA A 66 0.73 -13.88 9.09
C ALA A 66 1.96 -14.76 9.33
N ASP A 67 1.85 -15.74 10.23
CA ASP A 67 2.92 -16.71 10.53
C ASP A 67 3.46 -17.39 9.26
N GLN A 68 2.57 -17.66 8.31
CA GLN A 68 2.92 -18.12 6.98
C GLN A 68 2.71 -16.98 5.98
N CYS A 69 3.81 -16.35 5.56
CA CYS A 69 3.82 -15.28 4.56
C CYS A 69 4.86 -15.60 3.47
N TYR A 70 4.45 -15.49 2.20
CA TYR A 70 5.27 -15.89 1.06
C TYR A 70 5.05 -14.97 -0.14
N GLY A 71 6.05 -14.89 -1.03
CA GLY A 71 5.97 -14.16 -2.29
C GLY A 71 6.23 -12.66 -2.17
N PHE A 72 6.61 -12.19 -0.98
CA PHE A 72 6.93 -10.79 -0.68
C PHE A 72 8.38 -10.55 -0.27
N LYS A 73 9.12 -11.62 0.05
CA LYS A 73 10.56 -11.57 0.32
C LYS A 73 11.31 -11.18 -0.95
N ASP A 74 12.14 -10.15 -0.86
CA ASP A 74 12.93 -9.62 -1.97
C ASP A 74 12.11 -9.36 -3.26
N GLU A 75 10.80 -9.14 -3.12
CA GLU A 75 9.91 -8.88 -4.24
C GLU A 75 9.65 -7.38 -4.36
N ALA A 76 9.85 -6.85 -5.56
CA ALA A 76 9.62 -5.44 -5.86
C ALA A 76 8.15 -5.24 -6.22
N ILE A 77 7.41 -4.58 -5.33
CA ILE A 77 6.02 -4.21 -5.54
C ILE A 77 5.96 -2.77 -6.03
N GLU A 78 5.22 -2.52 -7.10
CA GLU A 78 5.03 -1.15 -7.60
C GLU A 78 3.98 -0.45 -6.72
N ALA A 79 4.35 0.68 -6.13
CA ALA A 79 3.44 1.54 -5.38
C ALA A 79 3.03 2.73 -6.25
N VAL A 80 1.74 3.06 -6.19
CA VAL A 80 1.12 4.15 -6.96
C VAL A 80 0.45 5.13 -6.03
N VAL A 81 0.66 6.42 -6.27
CA VAL A 81 -0.06 7.52 -5.61
C VAL A 81 -0.32 8.60 -6.65
N GLY A 82 -1.58 8.96 -6.88
CA GLY A 82 -1.91 9.99 -7.87
C GLY A 82 -3.37 10.40 -7.87
N MET A 83 -3.63 11.63 -8.31
CA MET A 83 -4.99 12.13 -8.51
C MET A 83 -5.63 11.35 -9.66
N VAL A 84 -6.88 10.92 -9.49
CA VAL A 84 -7.58 10.10 -10.49
C VAL A 84 -7.65 10.86 -11.82
N GLY A 85 -7.19 10.26 -12.91
CA GLY A 85 -7.17 10.91 -14.23
C GLY A 85 -5.96 11.83 -14.49
N GLN A 86 -5.01 11.91 -13.57
CA GLN A 86 -3.71 12.56 -13.77
C GLN A 86 -2.59 11.50 -13.76
N GLU A 87 -1.37 11.92 -14.12
CA GLU A 87 -0.20 11.04 -14.03
C GLU A 87 0.13 10.73 -12.57
N ALA A 88 0.20 9.43 -12.25
CA ALA A 88 0.48 8.97 -10.89
C ALA A 88 1.99 8.84 -10.64
N SER A 89 2.41 9.20 -9.43
CA SER A 89 3.73 8.88 -8.91
C SER A 89 3.87 7.37 -8.74
N ARG A 90 5.01 6.83 -9.17
CA ARG A 90 5.34 5.40 -9.13
C ARG A 90 6.69 5.18 -8.49
N ARG A 91 6.74 4.29 -7.50
CA ARG A 91 7.98 3.83 -6.88
C ARG A 91 7.92 2.33 -6.62
N TYR A 92 9.04 1.73 -6.25
CA TYR A 92 9.08 0.33 -5.84
C TYR A 92 9.25 0.24 -4.32
N ILE A 93 8.49 -0.67 -3.73
CA ILE A 93 8.48 -0.98 -2.30
C ILE A 93 8.71 -2.48 -2.11
N CYS A 94 9.11 -2.89 -0.92
CA CYS A 94 9.19 -4.30 -0.52
C CYS A 94 8.49 -4.47 0.83
N PHE A 95 7.61 -5.47 0.98
CA PHE A 95 6.93 -5.73 2.25
C PHE A 95 7.80 -6.52 3.26
N ASP A 96 9.06 -6.82 2.89
CA ASP A 96 10.03 -7.47 3.75
C ASP A 96 11.02 -6.47 4.37
N GLU A 97 11.44 -6.76 5.59
CA GLU A 97 12.37 -5.94 6.38
C GLU A 97 13.83 -6.30 6.04
N ALA A 98 14.05 -7.59 5.78
CA ALA A 98 15.35 -8.20 5.61
C ALA A 98 15.83 -8.10 4.15
N ILE A 99 16.44 -6.98 3.80
CA ILE A 99 17.35 -6.94 2.65
C ILE A 99 18.75 -6.62 3.17
N ASP A 100 19.61 -7.64 3.17
CA ASP A 100 21.07 -7.51 3.15
C ASP A 100 21.48 -7.17 1.72
N GLY A 101 21.47 -5.88 1.35
CA GLY A 101 22.21 -5.29 0.22
C GLY A 101 22.12 -5.89 -1.21
N GLU A 102 21.47 -7.03 -1.46
CA GLU A 102 21.63 -7.82 -2.68
C GLU A 102 20.32 -7.94 -3.48
N PHE A 103 19.66 -6.82 -3.76
CA PHE A 103 18.75 -6.81 -4.91
C PHE A 103 19.58 -6.94 -6.19
N GLN A 104 19.56 -8.14 -6.76
CA GLN A 104 20.35 -8.53 -7.93
C GLN A 104 19.99 -7.70 -9.18
N ARG A 105 21.03 -7.07 -9.72
CA ARG A 105 21.29 -6.73 -11.14
C ARG A 105 20.12 -6.95 -12.12
N GLY A 106 19.46 -5.84 -12.49
CA GLY A 106 18.70 -5.68 -13.73
C GLY A 106 18.99 -4.30 -14.36
N GLU A 107 19.21 -4.27 -15.68
CA GLU A 107 19.91 -3.25 -16.51
C GLU A 107 19.37 -1.79 -16.55
N ARG A 108 18.60 -1.29 -15.59
CA ARG A 108 18.19 0.13 -15.61
C ARG A 108 18.20 0.72 -14.21
N GLY A 109 19.26 1.46 -13.90
CA GLY A 109 19.31 2.53 -12.90
C GLY A 109 18.56 2.26 -11.60
N MET A 110 19.30 1.81 -10.59
CA MET A 110 18.85 1.51 -9.23
C MET A 110 17.89 2.59 -8.68
N ARG A 111 16.59 2.28 -8.57
CA ARG A 111 15.68 3.08 -7.75
C ARG A 111 15.70 2.49 -6.33
N PRO A 112 15.88 3.30 -5.28
CA PRO A 112 15.87 2.80 -3.92
C PRO A 112 14.50 2.18 -3.59
N LEU A 113 14.53 0.94 -3.11
CA LEU A 113 13.35 0.27 -2.58
C LEU A 113 12.99 0.87 -1.24
N VAL A 114 11.72 1.22 -1.06
CA VAL A 114 11.19 1.58 0.26
C VAL A 114 11.04 0.30 1.06
N LYS A 115 11.47 0.34 2.32
CA LYS A 115 11.31 -0.73 3.29
C LYS A 115 10.20 -0.38 4.28
N PRO A 116 9.55 -1.37 4.89
CA PRO A 116 8.58 -1.11 5.92
C PRO A 116 9.29 -0.78 7.23
N GLU A 117 8.60 -0.01 8.09
CA GLU A 117 9.03 0.31 9.44
C GLU A 117 8.04 -0.28 10.44
N GLU A 118 8.55 -0.83 11.53
CA GLU A 118 7.72 -1.33 12.63
C GLU A 118 7.17 -0.16 13.47
N ARG A 119 5.90 -0.22 13.81
CA ARG A 119 5.19 0.77 14.62
C ARG A 119 5.11 0.29 16.07
N GLU A 120 4.95 1.23 17.00
CA GLU A 120 4.78 0.92 18.43
C GLU A 120 3.54 0.06 18.74
N ASP A 121 2.54 0.05 17.84
CA ASP A 121 1.31 -0.76 17.97
C ASP A 121 1.44 -2.19 17.38
N GLY A 122 2.66 -2.58 17.00
CA GLY A 122 2.97 -3.90 16.43
C GLY A 122 2.49 -4.12 15.00
N TRP A 123 2.02 -3.06 14.32
CA TRP A 123 1.81 -3.07 12.87
C TRP A 123 3.08 -2.60 12.14
N MET A 124 3.22 -2.98 10.88
CA MET A 124 4.20 -2.39 9.97
C MET A 124 3.55 -1.25 9.18
N GLU A 125 4.32 -0.24 8.80
CA GLU A 125 3.93 0.74 7.80
C GLU A 125 4.96 0.86 6.67
N ILE A 126 4.49 1.13 5.46
CA ILE A 126 5.37 1.39 4.32
C ILE A 126 4.85 2.55 3.48
N GLU A 127 5.74 3.48 3.12
CA GLU A 127 5.39 4.67 2.35
C GLU A 127 5.14 4.32 0.88
N LEU A 128 3.90 4.52 0.43
CA LEU A 128 3.51 4.34 -0.97
C LEU A 128 3.98 5.51 -1.84
N GLY A 129 4.03 6.71 -1.27
CA GLY A 129 4.46 7.94 -1.94
C GLY A 129 3.77 9.17 -1.38
N GLU A 130 4.02 10.31 -2.04
CA GLU A 130 3.55 11.62 -1.61
C GLU A 130 2.69 12.28 -2.69
N PHE A 131 1.81 13.18 -2.26
CA PHE A 131 1.02 14.03 -3.15
C PHE A 131 0.75 15.39 -2.50
N PHE A 132 0.52 16.40 -3.33
CA PHE A 132 0.11 17.73 -2.87
C PHE A 132 -1.39 17.89 -3.05
N ASN A 133 -2.11 18.19 -1.98
CA ASN A 133 -3.52 18.56 -2.06
C ASN A 133 -3.61 20.07 -2.29
N GLU A 134 -3.81 20.53 -3.53
CA GLU A 134 -3.94 21.96 -3.83
C GLU A 134 -5.20 22.58 -3.19
N GLY A 135 -6.30 21.82 -3.20
CA GLY A 135 -7.64 22.28 -2.83
C GLY A 135 -8.29 23.10 -3.93
N GLY A 136 -9.34 22.57 -4.55
CA GLY A 136 -10.07 23.26 -5.63
C GLY A 136 -11.20 22.42 -6.21
N LEU A 137 -12.17 23.09 -6.85
CA LEU A 137 -13.41 22.47 -7.36
C LEU A 137 -13.32 21.99 -8.82
N MET A 138 -12.16 22.15 -9.48
CA MET A 138 -12.05 22.04 -10.94
C MET A 138 -11.42 20.72 -11.45
N ASN A 139 -10.86 19.89 -10.58
CA ASN A 139 -10.22 18.62 -10.95
C ASN A 139 -10.90 17.43 -10.24
N SER A 140 -10.54 16.21 -10.60
CA SER A 140 -10.88 15.06 -9.76
C SER A 140 -10.40 15.32 -8.34
N GLU A 141 -11.30 15.21 -7.38
CA GLU A 141 -10.99 15.39 -5.97
C GLU A 141 -10.74 14.03 -5.32
N GLU A 142 -10.34 13.04 -6.11
CA GLU A 142 -10.07 11.70 -5.64
C GLU A 142 -8.60 11.38 -5.83
N ILE A 143 -7.97 10.94 -4.76
CA ILE A 143 -6.62 10.38 -4.78
C ILE A 143 -6.73 8.86 -4.78
N GLU A 144 -6.01 8.21 -5.69
CA GLU A 144 -5.80 6.76 -5.70
C GLU A 144 -4.41 6.45 -5.13
N MET A 145 -4.35 5.50 -4.21
CA MET A 145 -3.11 5.00 -3.62
C MET A 145 -3.15 3.47 -3.60
N GLY A 146 -2.06 2.79 -3.94
CA GLY A 146 -2.08 1.34 -4.00
C GLY A 146 -0.72 0.69 -4.14
N ALA A 147 -0.73 -0.64 -4.05
CA ALA A 147 0.42 -1.51 -4.24
C ALA A 147 0.03 -2.63 -5.21
N LEU A 148 0.88 -2.87 -6.21
CA LEU A 148 0.57 -3.76 -7.32
C LEU A 148 1.80 -4.54 -7.81
N GLU A 149 1.57 -5.83 -8.05
CA GLU A 149 2.48 -6.76 -8.71
C GLU A 149 1.64 -7.66 -9.61
N THR A 150 1.63 -7.32 -10.89
CA THR A 150 0.76 -7.95 -11.91
C THR A 150 1.56 -8.47 -13.10
N LYS A 151 2.89 -8.49 -12.99
CA LYS A 151 3.81 -8.75 -14.11
C LYS A 151 4.53 -10.09 -13.94
N ARG A 152 5.10 -10.34 -12.76
CA ARG A 152 5.85 -11.57 -12.46
C ARG A 152 4.93 -12.74 -12.14
N LEU A 153 3.77 -12.46 -11.55
CA LEU A 153 2.72 -13.44 -11.27
C LEU A 153 3.18 -14.60 -10.37
N ASN A 154 4.15 -14.32 -9.49
CA ASN A 154 4.58 -15.27 -8.45
C ASN A 154 3.49 -15.39 -7.38
N GLY A 155 3.26 -16.60 -6.87
CA GLY A 155 2.33 -16.86 -5.78
C GLY A 155 2.66 -16.04 -4.52
N LYS A 156 1.64 -15.45 -3.91
CA LYS A 156 1.70 -14.52 -2.77
C LYS A 156 0.60 -14.86 -1.77
N TYR A 157 0.94 -14.89 -0.49
CA TYR A 157 -0.03 -15.07 0.60
C TYR A 157 0.52 -14.54 1.93
N GLY A 158 -0.38 -14.38 2.91
CA GLY A 158 -0.04 -14.06 4.29
C GLY A 158 0.15 -12.58 4.60
N LEU A 159 -0.16 -11.67 3.66
CA LEU A 159 -0.27 -10.24 3.99
C LEU A 159 -1.62 -9.94 4.64
N ILE A 160 -1.58 -9.21 5.75
CA ILE A 160 -2.77 -8.73 6.46
C ILE A 160 -2.78 -7.20 6.38
N ILE A 161 -3.74 -6.61 5.68
CA ILE A 161 -3.78 -5.18 5.39
C ILE A 161 -4.87 -4.51 6.22
N GLN A 162 -4.48 -3.56 7.08
CA GLN A 162 -5.41 -2.77 7.87
C GLN A 162 -6.02 -1.63 7.07
N GLY A 163 -5.19 -0.92 6.30
CA GLY A 163 -5.63 0.28 5.59
C GLY A 163 -4.48 1.16 5.11
N ILE A 164 -4.83 2.36 4.64
CA ILE A 164 -3.89 3.39 4.22
C ILE A 164 -4.02 4.61 5.13
N GLU A 165 -2.92 5.02 5.74
CA GLU A 165 -2.84 6.25 6.52
C GLU A 165 -2.30 7.39 5.65
N ILE A 166 -3.00 8.52 5.67
CA ILE A 166 -2.60 9.74 4.97
C ILE A 166 -2.23 10.76 6.03
N ARG A 167 -0.98 11.23 6.01
CA ARG A 167 -0.43 12.14 7.02
C ARG A 167 0.18 13.36 6.34
N PRO A 168 0.05 14.57 6.88
CA PRO A 168 0.84 15.71 6.39
C PRO A 168 2.33 15.34 6.39
N ALA A 169 2.99 15.55 5.27
CA ALA A 169 4.42 15.31 5.14
C ALA A 169 5.16 16.27 6.07
N LYS A 170 6.18 15.77 6.77
CA LYS A 170 7.07 16.65 7.56
C LYS A 170 7.85 17.51 6.55
N ILE A 171 7.84 18.82 6.74
CA ILE A 171 8.69 19.73 5.96
C ILE A 171 10.13 19.27 6.18
N ARG A 172 10.80 18.85 5.09
CA ARG A 172 12.23 18.53 5.10
C ARG A 172 13.05 19.80 5.00
#